data_AF-A0AAV8HE33-F1
#
_entry.id   AF-A0AAV8HE33-F1
#
_cell.length_a   1.000
_cell.length_b   1.000
_cell.length_c   1.000
_cell.angle_alpha   90.00
_cell.angle_beta   90.00
_cell.angle_gamma   90.00
#
_symmetry.space_group_name_H-M   'P 1'
#
loop_
_entity.id
_entity.type
_entity.pdbx_description
1 polymer ?
#
loop_
_entity_poly.entity_id
_entity_poly.type
_entity_poly.pdbx_seq_one_letter_code
_entity_poly.pdbx_strand_id
1 'polypeptide(L)'
;MLESQGELKEPDKGLENLASISREYKNWRRRIQHSSDKIIEHFCWQYVMRLIYTRKGKTRLDAHAYLEVEGDDLIGDLDPLPSLAFQALFARMQKLESNVNEELFGKEKVQKAVLSGIIEAMLTWLSNDQEFWRMMEDKSWQFDELGLQQFVLDLHFIIEIAISGGYSSRKIHQLGSAIITRAIGAFAARGADVQSALNEDEWFSHVAKAAIRRLMLVVPLSRDSLQSDDNNIFLHDN
;
A
#
# COMPACT_ATOMS: atom_id res chain seq x y z
N MET A 1 -12.40 73.38 35.13
CA MET A 1 -11.90 72.62 33.97
C MET A 1 -11.53 71.25 34.51
N LEU A 2 -12.34 70.23 34.21
CA LEU A 2 -12.21 68.87 34.77
C LEU A 2 -11.17 68.08 33.98
N GLU A 3 -10.15 67.55 34.67
CA GLU A 3 -9.28 66.49 34.16
C GLU A 3 -9.94 65.14 34.46
N SER A 4 -10.35 64.41 33.42
CA SER A 4 -10.68 62.99 33.52
C SER A 4 -9.38 62.18 33.36
N GLN A 5 -8.90 61.59 34.45
CA GLN A 5 -7.91 60.52 34.37
C GLN A 5 -8.60 59.22 33.92
N GLY A 6 -8.12 58.65 32.82
CA GLY A 6 -8.53 57.33 32.35
C GLY A 6 -7.93 56.24 33.24
N GLU A 7 -8.79 55.39 33.81
CA GLU A 7 -8.36 54.13 34.41
C GLU A 7 -7.76 53.21 33.33
N LEU A 8 -6.44 53.00 33.41
CA LEU A 8 -5.74 51.98 32.64
C LEU A 8 -6.06 50.62 33.28
N LYS A 9 -7.02 49.90 32.71
CA LYS A 9 -7.40 48.54 33.12
C LYS A 9 -6.21 47.61 32.89
N GLU A 10 -5.59 47.10 33.96
CA GLU A 10 -4.52 46.10 33.83
C GLU A 10 -5.03 44.88 33.04
N PRO A 11 -4.23 44.32 32.12
CA PRO A 11 -4.60 43.11 31.41
C PRO A 11 -4.72 41.95 32.41
N ASP A 12 -5.81 41.19 32.31
CA ASP A 12 -6.08 40.03 33.15
C ASP A 12 -5.06 38.92 32.86
N LYS A 13 -3.99 38.91 33.68
CA LYS A 13 -2.87 37.96 33.62
C LYS A 13 -3.33 36.49 33.68
N GLY A 14 -4.52 36.22 34.23
CA GLY A 14 -5.11 34.88 34.27
C GLY A 14 -5.56 34.38 32.89
N LEU A 15 -6.18 35.27 32.09
CA LEU A 15 -6.61 34.96 30.72
C LEU A 15 -5.42 34.79 29.77
N GLU A 16 -4.36 35.58 29.94
CA GLU A 16 -3.13 35.47 29.15
C GLU A 16 -2.40 34.13 29.41
N ASN A 17 -2.34 33.69 30.67
CA ASN A 17 -1.70 32.42 31.04
C ASN A 17 -2.49 31.20 30.49
N LEU A 18 -3.82 31.20 30.61
CA LEU A 18 -4.68 30.16 30.02
C LEU A 18 -4.57 30.10 28.48
N ALA A 19 -4.47 31.27 27.84
CA ALA A 19 -4.24 31.36 26.39
C ALA A 19 -2.86 30.82 25.99
N SER A 20 -1.82 31.06 26.81
CA SER A 20 -0.48 30.52 26.62
C SER A 20 -0.47 28.99 26.73
N ILE A 21 -1.05 28.44 27.81
CA ILE A 21 -1.15 26.99 28.04
C ILE A 21 -1.90 26.30 26.89
N SER A 22 -3.01 26.88 26.43
CA SER A 22 -3.78 26.37 25.28
C SER A 22 -2.97 26.36 23.98
N ARG A 23 -2.16 27.40 23.75
CA ARG A 23 -1.28 27.51 22.58
C ARG A 23 -0.15 26.49 22.63
N GLU A 24 0.48 26.33 23.79
CA GLU A 24 1.52 25.33 24.01
C GLU A 24 0.99 23.92 23.84
N TYR A 25 -0.18 23.60 24.40
CA TYR A 25 -0.81 22.29 24.22
C TYR A 25 -1.06 21.97 22.74
N LYS A 26 -1.60 22.93 21.96
CA LYS A 26 -1.79 22.76 20.51
C LYS A 26 -0.48 22.51 19.78
N ASN A 27 0.59 23.20 20.17
CA ASN A 27 1.92 23.01 19.59
C ASN A 27 2.52 21.65 19.92
N TRP A 28 2.43 21.21 21.19
CA TRP A 28 2.83 19.88 21.61
C TRP A 28 2.07 18.79 20.85
N ARG A 29 0.75 18.92 20.76
CA ARG A 29 -0.10 17.98 20.00
C ARG A 29 0.32 17.91 18.54
N ARG A 30 0.59 19.05 17.88
CA ARG A 30 1.06 19.08 16.50
C ARG A 30 2.42 18.38 16.33
N ARG A 31 3.37 18.60 17.24
CA ARG A 31 4.69 17.95 17.20
C ARG A 31 4.61 16.44 17.40
N ILE A 32 3.77 15.99 18.33
CA ILE A 32 3.54 14.56 18.57
C ILE A 32 2.90 13.92 17.33
N GLN A 33 1.86 14.55 16.77
CA GLN A 33 1.22 14.05 15.55
C GLN A 33 2.23 13.93 14.41
N HIS A 34 3.00 14.98 14.14
CA HIS A 34 4.04 14.98 13.11
C HIS A 34 5.09 13.88 13.30
N SER A 35 5.50 13.64 14.55
CA SER A 35 6.47 12.58 14.87
C SER A 35 5.85 11.20 14.67
N SER A 36 4.58 11.02 15.05
CA SER A 36 3.82 9.80 14.82
C SER A 36 3.67 9.50 13.33
N ASP A 37 3.34 10.52 12.53
CA ASP A 37 3.17 10.36 11.08
C ASP A 37 4.48 9.90 10.43
N LYS A 38 5.62 10.47 10.85
CA LYS A 38 6.95 10.02 10.40
C LYS A 38 7.28 8.58 10.79
N ILE A 39 6.93 8.17 12.02
CA ILE A 39 7.15 6.79 12.46
C ILE A 39 6.33 5.83 11.61
N ILE A 40 5.06 6.18 11.32
CA ILE A 40 4.18 5.39 10.45
C ILE A 40 4.77 5.32 9.04
N GLU A 41 5.19 6.45 8.47
CA GLU A 41 5.81 6.51 7.14
C GLU A 41 7.05 5.59 7.06
N HIS A 42 7.97 5.70 8.03
CA HIS A 42 9.16 4.85 8.08
C HIS A 42 8.80 3.37 8.27
N PHE A 43 7.82 3.06 9.12
CA PHE A 43 7.34 1.69 9.31
C PHE A 43 6.80 1.12 8.00
N CYS A 44 5.93 1.86 7.32
CA CYS A 44 5.31 1.44 6.06
C CYS A 44 6.36 1.21 4.98
N TRP A 45 7.32 2.12 4.83
CA TRP A 45 8.41 1.95 3.88
C TRP A 45 9.25 0.70 4.18
N GLN A 46 9.67 0.52 5.44
CA GLN A 46 10.44 -0.65 5.85
C GLN A 46 9.65 -1.96 5.66
N TYR A 47 8.35 -1.95 5.93
CA TYR A 47 7.47 -3.08 5.74
C TYR A 47 7.41 -3.49 4.27
N VAL A 48 7.20 -2.51 3.38
CA VAL A 48 7.16 -2.70 1.93
C VAL A 48 8.51 -3.16 1.39
N MET A 49 9.63 -2.58 1.83
CA MET A 49 10.97 -3.03 1.43
C MET A 49 11.23 -4.49 1.78
N ARG A 50 10.78 -4.95 2.97
CA ARG A 50 10.89 -6.38 3.36
C ARG A 50 9.95 -7.31 2.58
N LEU A 51 8.94 -6.75 1.94
CA LEU A 51 7.99 -7.49 1.12
C LEU A 51 8.51 -7.63 -0.31
N ILE A 52 9.06 -6.56 -0.86
CA ILE A 52 9.66 -6.53 -2.20
C ILE A 52 10.99 -7.27 -2.20
N TYR A 53 11.85 -7.06 -1.22
CA TYR A 53 13.19 -7.65 -1.22
C TYR A 53 13.26 -8.87 -0.29
N THR A 54 13.93 -9.91 -0.78
CA THR A 54 14.38 -11.02 0.06
C THR A 54 15.54 -10.56 0.95
N ARG A 55 15.83 -11.30 2.04
CA ARG A 55 17.01 -11.04 2.89
C ARG A 55 18.34 -11.08 2.12
N LYS A 56 18.36 -11.74 0.94
CA LYS A 56 19.52 -11.82 0.04
C LYS A 56 19.56 -10.69 -1.01
N GLY A 57 18.67 -9.70 -0.93
CA GLY A 57 18.62 -8.56 -1.84
C GLY A 57 17.94 -8.83 -3.19
N LYS A 58 17.45 -10.05 -3.45
CA LYS A 58 16.66 -10.34 -4.67
C LYS A 58 15.24 -9.78 -4.56
N THR A 59 14.73 -9.21 -5.65
CA THR A 59 13.35 -8.73 -5.79
C THR A 59 12.37 -9.91 -5.85
N ARG A 60 11.25 -9.80 -5.13
CA ARG A 60 10.10 -10.73 -5.14
C ARG A 60 9.00 -10.23 -6.05
N LEU A 61 8.96 -8.92 -6.28
CA LEU A 61 8.15 -8.27 -7.31
C LEU A 61 9.11 -7.84 -8.41
N ASP A 62 9.07 -8.58 -9.51
CA ASP A 62 9.98 -8.45 -10.65
C ASP A 62 9.14 -8.25 -11.91
N ALA A 63 9.61 -7.41 -12.83
CA ALA A 63 8.96 -7.20 -14.12
C ALA A 63 8.85 -8.50 -14.91
N HIS A 64 9.80 -9.42 -14.77
CA HIS A 64 9.78 -10.73 -15.41
C HIS A 64 8.49 -11.52 -15.14
N ALA A 65 7.87 -11.32 -13.96
CA ALA A 65 6.59 -11.95 -13.61
C ALA A 65 5.43 -11.54 -14.53
N TYR A 66 5.59 -10.44 -15.29
CA TYR A 66 4.60 -9.94 -16.26
C TYR A 66 5.10 -10.01 -17.71
N LEU A 67 6.34 -10.43 -17.95
CA LEU A 67 6.91 -10.53 -19.31
C LEU A 67 6.85 -11.96 -19.86
N GLU A 68 6.91 -12.99 -19.00
CA GLU A 68 6.95 -14.41 -19.40
C GLU A 68 5.73 -15.15 -18.88
N VAL A 69 4.54 -14.70 -19.27
CA VAL A 69 3.30 -15.37 -18.87
C VAL A 69 3.02 -16.50 -19.87
N GLU A 70 3.37 -17.74 -19.52
CA GLU A 70 2.99 -18.90 -20.31
C GLU A 70 1.46 -19.06 -20.29
N GLY A 71 0.84 -19.03 -21.47
CA GLY A 71 -0.62 -19.05 -21.65
C GLY A 71 -1.33 -20.33 -21.23
N ASP A 72 -0.62 -21.32 -20.68
CA ASP A 72 -1.17 -22.62 -20.27
C ASP A 72 -1.75 -22.60 -18.83
N ASP A 73 -1.36 -21.62 -18.00
CA ASP A 73 -1.77 -21.56 -16.58
C ASP A 73 -2.93 -20.59 -16.29
N LEU A 74 -3.42 -19.82 -17.27
CA LEU A 74 -4.26 -18.64 -16.98
C LEU A 74 -5.69 -18.63 -17.50
N ILE A 75 -6.14 -19.60 -18.30
CA ILE A 75 -7.51 -19.56 -18.84
C ILE A 75 -8.14 -20.95 -18.83
N GLY A 76 -8.35 -21.49 -17.64
CA GLY A 76 -9.16 -22.69 -17.42
C GLY A 76 -10.12 -22.48 -16.27
N ASP A 77 -11.39 -22.13 -16.56
CA ASP A 77 -12.59 -22.17 -15.69
C ASP A 77 -12.52 -21.57 -14.25
N LEU A 78 -11.40 -20.96 -13.85
CA LEU A 78 -11.19 -20.37 -12.54
C LEU A 78 -11.24 -18.84 -12.65
N ASP A 79 -11.97 -18.21 -11.72
CA ASP A 79 -12.00 -16.75 -11.61
C ASP A 79 -10.56 -16.21 -11.47
N PRO A 80 -10.17 -15.21 -12.30
CA PRO A 80 -8.81 -14.66 -12.30
C PRO A 80 -8.44 -14.09 -10.93
N LEU A 81 -7.18 -14.29 -10.53
CA LEU A 81 -6.64 -13.84 -9.26
C LEU A 81 -5.48 -12.85 -9.47
N PRO A 82 -5.24 -11.94 -8.51
CA PRO A 82 -4.03 -11.13 -8.51
C PRO A 82 -2.79 -12.03 -8.37
N SER A 83 -1.61 -11.54 -8.75
CA SER A 83 -0.37 -12.30 -8.69
C SER A 83 -0.03 -12.71 -7.25
N LEU A 84 0.80 -13.74 -7.11
CA LEU A 84 1.20 -14.27 -5.81
C LEU A 84 1.83 -13.22 -4.90
N ALA A 85 2.55 -12.24 -5.45
CA ALA A 85 3.12 -11.14 -4.70
C ALA A 85 2.03 -10.28 -4.03
N PHE A 86 0.97 -9.95 -4.76
CA PHE A 86 -0.15 -9.15 -4.28
C PHE A 86 -1.06 -9.95 -3.33
N GLN A 87 -1.28 -11.25 -3.60
CA GLN A 87 -1.96 -12.14 -2.65
C GLN A 87 -1.21 -12.24 -1.30
N ALA A 88 0.11 -12.38 -1.34
CA ALA A 88 0.95 -12.43 -0.15
C ALA A 88 0.93 -11.09 0.61
N LEU A 89 0.92 -9.96 -0.10
CA LEU A 89 0.72 -8.64 0.51
C LEU A 89 -0.62 -8.57 1.24
N PHE A 90 -1.70 -8.97 0.58
CA PHE A 90 -3.03 -8.97 1.19
C PHE A 90 -3.08 -9.84 2.46
N ALA A 91 -2.58 -11.07 2.41
CA ALA A 91 -2.55 -11.96 3.57
C ALA A 91 -1.76 -11.36 4.75
N ARG A 92 -0.64 -10.69 4.47
CA ARG A 92 0.17 -10.01 5.49
C ARG A 92 -0.52 -8.77 6.07
N MET A 93 -1.23 -8.01 5.25
CA MET A 93 -2.07 -6.89 5.71
C MET A 93 -3.23 -7.38 6.59
N GLN A 94 -3.89 -8.48 6.21
CA GLN A 94 -4.93 -9.11 7.01
C GLN A 94 -4.41 -9.58 8.38
N LYS A 95 -3.19 -10.16 8.43
CA LYS A 95 -2.53 -10.51 9.69
C LYS A 95 -2.24 -9.28 10.56
N LEU A 96 -1.82 -8.17 9.93
CA LEU A 96 -1.62 -6.91 10.64
C LEU A 96 -2.93 -6.36 11.19
N GLU A 97 -4.02 -6.48 10.43
CA GLU A 97 -5.36 -6.08 10.84
C GLU A 97 -5.87 -6.94 12.02
N SER A 98 -5.68 -8.26 11.97
CA SER A 98 -6.11 -9.17 13.03
C SER A 98 -5.32 -9.00 14.33
N ASN A 99 -3.99 -8.84 14.24
CA ASN A 99 -3.12 -8.74 15.43
C ASN A 99 -3.32 -7.42 16.19
N VAL A 100 -3.73 -6.35 15.51
CA VAL A 100 -3.97 -5.04 16.14
C VAL A 100 -5.29 -5.00 16.93
N ASN A 101 -6.24 -5.89 16.61
CA ASN A 101 -7.55 -5.91 17.26
C ASN A 101 -7.52 -6.48 18.69
N GLU A 102 -6.52 -7.27 19.07
CA GLU A 102 -6.43 -7.90 20.40
C GLU A 102 -5.73 -7.05 21.47
N GLU A 103 -4.77 -6.18 21.08
CA GLU A 103 -3.91 -5.47 22.05
C GLU A 103 -4.10 -3.94 22.05
N LEU A 104 -4.93 -3.38 21.15
CA LEU A 104 -4.93 -1.96 20.84
C LEU A 104 -6.34 -1.34 20.79
N PHE A 105 -7.16 -1.57 21.81
CA PHE A 105 -8.46 -0.91 21.97
C PHE A 105 -8.33 0.62 21.79
N GLY A 106 -9.08 1.17 20.83
CA GLY A 106 -9.18 2.62 20.58
C GLY A 106 -8.22 3.22 19.54
N LYS A 107 -7.44 2.43 18.79
CA LYS A 107 -6.46 2.93 17.81
C LYS A 107 -6.78 2.62 16.33
N GLU A 108 -8.05 2.44 15.99
CA GLU A 108 -8.53 2.22 14.60
C GLU A 108 -7.94 3.23 13.60
N LYS A 109 -7.81 4.51 14.01
CA LYS A 109 -7.19 5.55 13.18
C LYS A 109 -5.73 5.27 12.85
N VAL A 110 -4.95 4.74 13.80
CA VAL A 110 -3.54 4.39 13.59
C VAL A 110 -3.44 3.15 12.71
N GLN A 111 -4.28 2.14 12.95
CA GLN A 111 -4.35 0.95 12.11
C GLN A 111 -4.65 1.31 10.65
N LYS A 112 -5.69 2.12 10.41
CA LYS A 112 -6.04 2.62 9.07
C LYS A 112 -4.92 3.46 8.46
N ALA A 113 -4.25 4.31 9.25
CA ALA A 113 -3.11 5.08 8.77
C ALA A 113 -1.93 4.19 8.35
N VAL A 114 -1.65 3.13 9.10
CA VAL A 114 -0.61 2.14 8.76
C VAL A 114 -1.00 1.34 7.51
N LEU A 115 -2.22 0.83 7.41
CA LEU A 115 -2.68 0.06 6.25
C LEU A 115 -2.69 0.90 4.97
N SER A 116 -3.20 2.14 5.06
CA SER A 116 -3.15 3.11 3.96
C SER A 116 -1.70 3.42 3.58
N GLY A 117 -0.84 3.65 4.57
CA GLY A 117 0.58 3.94 4.36
C GLY A 117 1.36 2.80 3.71
N ILE A 118 1.02 1.54 4.00
CA ILE A 118 1.63 0.37 3.33
C ILE A 118 1.27 0.37 1.84
N ILE A 119 0.00 0.55 1.49
CA ILE A 119 -0.43 0.62 0.08
C ILE A 119 0.23 1.78 -0.63
N GLU A 120 0.23 2.96 -0.02
CA GLU A 120 0.85 4.15 -0.58
C GLU A 120 2.36 3.98 -0.78
N ALA A 121 3.06 3.37 0.18
CA ALA A 121 4.49 3.07 0.07
C ALA A 121 4.76 2.04 -1.04
N MET A 122 3.91 1.02 -1.19
CA MET A 122 4.00 0.04 -2.27
C MET A 122 3.85 0.70 -3.65
N LEU A 123 2.80 1.50 -3.85
CA LEU A 123 2.57 2.22 -5.09
C LEU A 123 3.66 3.26 -5.36
N THR A 124 4.17 3.94 -4.32
CA THR A 124 5.26 4.90 -4.45
C THR A 124 6.56 4.21 -4.85
N TRP A 125 6.89 3.05 -4.27
CA TRP A 125 8.03 2.26 -4.71
C TRP A 125 7.86 1.84 -6.16
N LEU A 126 6.74 1.22 -6.50
CA LEU A 126 6.49 0.69 -7.84
C LEU A 126 6.53 1.80 -8.90
N SER A 127 6.00 2.99 -8.61
CA SER A 127 6.07 4.14 -9.52
C SER A 127 7.51 4.62 -9.79
N ASN A 128 8.40 4.51 -8.81
CA ASN A 128 9.74 5.07 -8.86
C ASN A 128 10.85 4.06 -9.22
N ASP A 129 10.56 2.75 -9.17
CA ASP A 129 11.56 1.71 -9.37
C ASP A 129 12.07 1.65 -10.81
N GLN A 130 13.26 2.20 -11.03
CA GLN A 130 13.83 2.34 -12.36
C GLN A 130 14.21 1.00 -12.99
N GLU A 131 14.58 0.01 -12.18
CA GLU A 131 14.98 -1.30 -12.68
C GLU A 131 13.76 -2.05 -13.23
N PHE A 132 12.66 -2.08 -12.49
CA PHE A 132 11.37 -2.59 -12.89
C PHE A 132 10.89 -1.92 -14.18
N TRP A 133 10.85 -0.58 -14.21
CA TRP A 133 10.37 0.15 -15.39
C TRP A 133 11.28 0.01 -16.59
N ARG A 134 12.60 -0.06 -16.40
CA ARG A 134 13.54 -0.30 -17.50
C ARG A 134 13.21 -1.62 -18.20
N MET A 135 12.88 -2.67 -17.46
CA MET A 135 12.47 -3.96 -18.05
C MET A 135 11.09 -3.87 -18.71
N MET A 136 10.11 -3.24 -18.04
CA MET A 136 8.75 -3.06 -18.59
C MET A 136 8.68 -2.16 -19.81
N GLU A 137 9.65 -1.27 -20.03
CA GLU A 137 9.70 -0.33 -21.17
C GLU A 137 10.69 -0.78 -22.26
N ASP A 138 11.50 -1.81 -21.99
CA ASP A 138 12.43 -2.36 -22.95
C ASP A 138 11.68 -3.13 -24.05
N LYS A 139 11.87 -2.68 -25.29
CA LYS A 139 11.20 -3.21 -26.48
C LYS A 139 11.75 -4.56 -26.94
N SER A 140 12.86 -5.03 -26.38
CA SER A 140 13.45 -6.33 -26.71
C SER A 140 12.70 -7.51 -26.11
N TRP A 141 11.93 -7.29 -25.03
CA TRP A 141 11.10 -8.32 -24.41
C TRP A 141 9.71 -8.35 -25.03
N GLN A 142 9.18 -9.56 -25.23
CA GLN A 142 7.78 -9.77 -25.59
C GLN A 142 6.94 -9.46 -24.35
N PHE A 143 6.34 -8.28 -24.30
CA PHE A 143 5.39 -7.95 -23.26
C PHE A 143 4.03 -8.47 -23.71
N ASP A 144 3.62 -9.61 -23.16
CA ASP A 144 2.39 -10.30 -23.56
C ASP A 144 1.12 -9.56 -23.06
N GLU A 145 0.02 -9.71 -23.79
CA GLU A 145 -1.29 -9.14 -23.46
C GLU A 145 -1.75 -9.60 -22.07
N LEU A 146 -1.53 -10.88 -21.75
CA LEU A 146 -1.84 -11.47 -20.45
C LEU A 146 -1.00 -10.85 -19.32
N GLY A 147 0.26 -10.53 -19.60
CA GLY A 147 1.16 -9.86 -18.68
C GLY A 147 0.68 -8.46 -18.29
N LEU A 148 0.26 -7.68 -19.29
CA LEU A 148 -0.35 -6.37 -19.06
C LEU A 148 -1.65 -6.49 -18.27
N GLN A 149 -2.54 -7.42 -18.64
CA GLN A 149 -3.79 -7.66 -17.95
C GLN A 149 -3.57 -8.05 -16.48
N GLN A 150 -2.62 -8.94 -16.20
CA GLN A 150 -2.26 -9.33 -14.83
C GLN A 150 -1.71 -8.15 -14.02
N PHE A 151 -0.87 -7.32 -14.63
CA PHE A 151 -0.34 -6.12 -13.97
C PHE A 151 -1.46 -5.13 -13.63
N VAL A 152 -2.36 -4.85 -14.58
CA VAL A 152 -3.51 -3.95 -14.35
C VAL A 152 -4.45 -4.52 -13.28
N LEU A 153 -4.65 -5.84 -13.26
CA LEU A 153 -5.43 -6.52 -12.22
C LEU A 153 -4.79 -6.36 -10.83
N ASP A 154 -3.47 -6.51 -10.72
CA ASP A 154 -2.75 -6.33 -9.46
C ASP A 154 -2.90 -4.91 -8.90
N LEU A 155 -2.87 -3.89 -9.77
CA LEU A 155 -3.09 -2.50 -9.38
C LEU A 155 -4.55 -2.24 -8.96
N HIS A 156 -5.53 -2.81 -9.66
CA HIS A 156 -6.93 -2.73 -9.22
C HIS A 156 -7.15 -3.45 -7.89
N PHE A 157 -6.52 -4.59 -7.70
CA PHE A 157 -6.61 -5.36 -6.46
C PHE A 157 -6.08 -4.57 -5.26
N ILE A 158 -4.91 -3.94 -5.35
CA ILE A 158 -4.38 -3.16 -4.23
C ILE A 158 -5.21 -1.90 -3.94
N ILE A 159 -5.77 -1.25 -4.96
CA ILE A 159 -6.69 -0.11 -4.77
C ILE A 159 -7.98 -0.59 -4.10
N GLU A 160 -8.54 -1.71 -4.54
CA GLU A 160 -9.78 -2.26 -4.00
C GLU A 160 -9.62 -2.72 -2.54
N ILE A 161 -8.44 -3.21 -2.14
CA ILE A 161 -8.12 -3.47 -0.73
C ILE A 161 -8.30 -2.19 0.09
N ALA A 162 -7.79 -1.05 -0.40
CA ALA A 162 -7.91 0.23 0.28
C ALA A 162 -9.37 0.70 0.40
N ILE A 163 -10.15 0.50 -0.67
CA ILE A 163 -11.59 0.83 -0.72
C ILE A 163 -12.36 -0.04 0.27
N SER A 164 -12.21 -1.36 0.17
CA SER A 164 -12.91 -2.35 1.00
C SER A 164 -12.60 -2.20 2.48
N GLY A 165 -11.35 -1.84 2.83
CA GLY A 165 -10.94 -1.61 4.21
C GLY A 165 -11.25 -0.20 4.76
N GLY A 166 -11.80 0.69 3.93
CA GLY A 166 -12.16 2.05 4.36
C GLY A 166 -10.95 2.95 4.68
N TYR A 167 -9.81 2.71 4.02
CA TYR A 167 -8.57 3.50 4.15
C TYR A 167 -8.01 3.95 2.80
N SER A 168 -8.86 4.02 1.77
CA SER A 168 -8.55 4.65 0.49
C SER A 168 -8.28 6.14 0.64
N SER A 169 -7.38 6.64 -0.21
CA SER A 169 -7.01 8.06 -0.27
C SER A 169 -6.90 8.52 -1.73
N ARG A 170 -7.05 9.82 -1.97
CA ARG A 170 -6.85 10.40 -3.31
C ARG A 170 -5.47 10.06 -3.88
N LYS A 171 -4.45 10.01 -3.02
CA LYS A 171 -3.07 9.72 -3.42
C LYS A 171 -2.93 8.28 -3.92
N ILE A 172 -3.57 7.31 -3.27
CA ILE A 172 -3.60 5.90 -3.72
C ILE A 172 -4.17 5.80 -5.13
N HIS A 173 -5.33 6.43 -5.38
CA HIS A 173 -5.94 6.43 -6.72
C HIS A 173 -5.05 7.12 -7.77
N GLN A 174 -4.43 8.25 -7.43
CA GLN A 174 -3.53 8.97 -8.35
C GLN A 174 -2.30 8.14 -8.71
N LEU A 175 -1.65 7.52 -7.73
CA LEU A 175 -0.49 6.66 -7.97
C LEU A 175 -0.88 5.43 -8.81
N GLY A 176 -1.98 4.76 -8.44
CA GLY A 176 -2.47 3.60 -9.18
C GLY A 176 -2.79 3.94 -10.64
N SER A 177 -3.55 5.00 -10.88
CA SER A 177 -3.88 5.48 -12.22
C SER A 177 -2.64 5.86 -13.03
N ALA A 178 -1.66 6.53 -12.41
CA ALA A 178 -0.41 6.89 -13.07
C ALA A 178 0.42 5.66 -13.48
N ILE A 179 0.49 4.64 -12.62
CA ILE A 179 1.20 3.38 -12.89
C ILE A 179 0.52 2.61 -14.02
N ILE A 180 -0.82 2.47 -13.99
CA ILE A 180 -1.59 1.81 -15.05
C ILE A 180 -1.37 2.53 -16.37
N THR A 181 -1.51 3.86 -16.39
CA THR A 181 -1.33 4.67 -17.61
C THR A 181 0.08 4.50 -18.18
N ARG A 182 1.11 4.43 -17.33
CA ARG A 182 2.49 4.20 -17.75
C ARG A 182 2.68 2.81 -18.36
N ALA A 183 2.14 1.77 -17.75
CA ALA A 183 2.22 0.41 -18.27
C ALA A 183 1.51 0.28 -19.63
N ILE A 184 0.33 0.87 -19.77
CA ILE A 184 -0.40 0.93 -21.05
C ILE A 184 0.42 1.67 -22.11
N GLY A 185 1.02 2.81 -21.74
CA GLY A 185 1.90 3.56 -22.65
C GLY A 185 3.12 2.76 -23.09
N ALA A 186 3.75 2.01 -22.18
CA ALA A 186 4.87 1.13 -22.49
C ALA A 186 4.45 -0.01 -23.45
N PHE A 187 3.28 -0.61 -23.24
CA PHE A 187 2.73 -1.63 -24.13
C PHE A 187 2.42 -1.07 -25.52
N ALA A 188 1.69 0.04 -25.60
CA ALA A 188 1.34 0.71 -26.87
C ALA A 188 2.58 1.13 -27.68
N ALA A 189 3.66 1.55 -27.01
CA ALA A 189 4.92 1.95 -27.66
C ALA A 189 5.64 0.81 -28.41
N ARG A 190 5.18 -0.44 -28.25
CA ARG A 190 5.63 -1.64 -28.98
C ARG A 190 4.82 -1.91 -30.25
N GLY A 191 3.78 -1.11 -30.52
CA GLY A 191 2.90 -1.27 -31.68
C GLY A 191 1.79 -2.29 -31.47
N ALA A 192 1.58 -2.75 -30.23
CA ALA A 192 0.50 -3.66 -29.87
C ALA A 192 -0.84 -2.92 -29.70
N ASP A 193 -1.93 -3.62 -29.97
CA ASP A 193 -3.28 -3.06 -29.80
C ASP A 193 -3.72 -3.15 -28.33
N VAL A 194 -3.82 -1.99 -27.69
CA VAL A 194 -4.26 -1.89 -26.29
C VAL A 194 -5.72 -2.33 -26.13
N GLN A 195 -6.56 -2.09 -27.14
CA GLN A 195 -7.99 -2.37 -27.06
C GLN A 195 -8.29 -3.87 -27.14
N SER A 196 -7.46 -4.65 -27.84
CA SER A 196 -7.56 -6.11 -27.83
C SER A 196 -7.00 -6.72 -26.55
N ALA A 197 -5.95 -6.12 -25.98
CA ALA A 197 -5.24 -6.67 -24.83
C ALA A 197 -5.91 -6.44 -23.48
N LEU A 198 -6.77 -5.42 -23.35
CA LEU A 198 -7.36 -5.02 -22.07
C LEU A 198 -8.88 -5.16 -22.03
N ASN A 199 -9.37 -5.69 -20.92
CA ASN A 199 -10.77 -5.62 -20.54
C ASN A 199 -11.14 -4.20 -20.10
N GLU A 200 -12.45 -3.96 -19.95
CA GLU A 200 -12.97 -2.72 -19.39
C GLU A 200 -12.54 -2.52 -17.93
N ASP A 201 -12.39 -1.26 -17.50
CA ASP A 201 -12.00 -0.90 -16.12
C ASP A 201 -12.95 -1.52 -15.06
N GLU A 202 -14.24 -1.61 -15.39
CA GLU A 202 -15.26 -2.25 -14.55
C GLU A 202 -14.99 -3.74 -14.34
N TRP A 203 -14.44 -4.43 -15.35
CA TRP A 203 -14.05 -5.84 -15.25
C TRP A 203 -12.96 -6.01 -14.20
N PHE A 204 -11.90 -5.21 -14.24
CA PHE A 204 -10.81 -5.29 -13.26
C PHE A 204 -11.29 -4.99 -11.84
N SER A 205 -12.14 -3.99 -11.69
CA SER A 205 -12.77 -3.66 -10.40
C SER A 205 -13.63 -4.80 -9.86
N HIS A 206 -14.40 -5.48 -10.71
CA HIS A 206 -15.22 -6.62 -10.33
C HIS A 206 -14.37 -7.84 -9.92
N VAL A 207 -13.35 -8.17 -10.72
CA VAL A 207 -12.43 -9.28 -10.45
C VAL A 207 -11.64 -9.03 -9.16
N ALA A 208 -11.14 -7.81 -8.95
CA ALA A 208 -10.46 -7.43 -7.71
C ALA A 208 -11.34 -7.67 -6.47
N LYS A 209 -12.62 -7.25 -6.52
CA LYS A 209 -13.58 -7.50 -5.43
C LYS A 209 -13.83 -8.99 -5.20
N ALA A 210 -13.99 -9.76 -6.26
CA ALA A 210 -14.18 -11.20 -6.18
C ALA A 210 -12.96 -11.89 -5.56
N ALA A 211 -11.75 -11.51 -5.99
CA ALA A 211 -10.49 -12.01 -5.47
C ALA A 211 -10.34 -11.73 -3.96
N ILE A 212 -10.64 -10.51 -3.50
CA ILE A 212 -10.61 -10.17 -2.06
C ILE A 212 -11.54 -11.10 -1.28
N ARG A 213 -12.79 -11.26 -1.71
CA ARG A 213 -13.76 -12.14 -1.04
C ARG A 213 -13.26 -13.58 -0.98
N ARG A 214 -12.71 -14.09 -2.08
CA ARG A 214 -12.15 -15.44 -2.15
C ARG A 214 -10.96 -15.62 -1.22
N LEU A 215 -10.01 -14.68 -1.22
CA LEU A 215 -8.84 -14.74 -0.35
C LEU A 215 -9.21 -14.63 1.13
N MET A 216 -10.23 -13.83 1.48
CA MET A 216 -10.76 -13.78 2.84
C MET A 216 -11.36 -15.11 3.32
N LEU A 217 -11.90 -15.94 2.41
CA LEU A 217 -12.44 -17.27 2.76
C LEU A 217 -11.34 -18.34 2.92
N VAL A 218 -10.17 -18.14 2.31
CA VAL A 218 -9.03 -19.09 2.38
C VAL A 218 -8.14 -18.82 3.60
N VAL A 219 -8.00 -17.55 4.02
CA VAL A 219 -7.18 -17.14 5.18
C VAL A 219 -7.55 -17.82 6.53
N PRO A 220 -8.81 -18.19 6.83
CA PRO A 220 -9.14 -18.94 8.04
C PRO A 220 -8.54 -20.36 8.07
N LEU A 221 -8.29 -20.99 6.93
CA LEU A 221 -7.80 -22.37 6.85
C LEU A 221 -6.26 -22.48 6.93
N SER A 222 -5.53 -21.41 6.59
CA SER A 222 -4.05 -21.41 6.60
C SER A 222 -3.43 -20.91 7.91
N ARG A 223 -4.26 -20.62 8.93
CA ARG A 223 -3.78 -20.10 10.22
C ARG A 223 -2.94 -21.14 10.99
N ASP A 224 -3.10 -22.43 10.67
CA ASP A 224 -2.36 -23.54 11.29
C ASP A 224 -1.10 -23.98 10.51
N SER A 225 -0.91 -23.55 9.25
CA SER A 225 0.11 -24.12 8.35
C SER A 225 1.34 -23.24 8.09
N LEU A 226 1.45 -22.06 8.71
CA LEU A 226 2.61 -21.16 8.56
C LEU A 226 3.46 -20.98 9.83
N GLN A 227 3.35 -21.90 10.80
CA GLN A 227 4.32 -22.07 11.88
C GLN A 227 5.33 -23.18 11.55
N SER A 228 6.21 -22.93 10.59
CA SER A 228 7.45 -23.68 10.29
C SER A 228 8.02 -22.98 9.06
N ASP A 229 9.10 -22.19 9.11
CA ASP A 229 10.47 -22.63 9.33
C ASP A 229 11.38 -21.40 9.58
N ASP A 230 11.49 -20.95 10.83
CA ASP A 230 12.55 -20.00 11.23
C ASP A 230 13.36 -20.51 12.45
N ASN A 231 13.14 -21.77 12.87
CA ASN A 231 13.91 -22.43 13.91
C ASN A 231 14.78 -23.55 13.31
N ASN A 232 15.83 -23.19 12.59
CA ASN A 232 16.99 -24.08 12.51
C ASN A 232 18.27 -23.28 12.73
N ILE A 233 18.54 -23.06 14.01
CA ILE A 233 19.86 -22.73 14.53
C ILE A 233 20.72 -23.97 14.29
N PHE A 234 21.50 -23.99 13.20
CA PHE A 234 22.64 -24.89 13.10
C PHE A 234 23.71 -24.41 14.08
N LEU A 235 23.73 -25.03 15.25
CA LEU A 235 24.91 -25.18 16.08
C LEU A 235 25.77 -26.32 15.51
N HIS A 236 27.09 -26.17 15.70
CA HIS A 236 28.22 -27.04 15.32
C HIS A 236 28.78 -26.87 13.90
N ASP A 237 30.09 -26.73 13.71
CA ASP A 237 31.20 -27.38 14.42
C ASP A 237 32.39 -26.47 14.80
N ASN A 238 33.08 -26.94 15.86
CA ASN A 238 34.48 -26.63 16.23
C ASN A 238 35.40 -27.63 15.53
#